data_AF-A0A9D2LWK0-F1
#
_entry.id   AF-A0A9D2LWK0-F1
#
_cell.length_a   1.000
_cell.length_b   1.000
_cell.length_c   1.000
_cell.angle_alpha   90.00
_cell.angle_beta   90.00
_cell.angle_gamma   90.00
#
_symmetry.space_group_name_H-M   'P 1'
#
loop_
_entity.id
_entity.type
_entity.pdbx_description
1 polymer ?
#
loop_
_entity_poly.entity_id
_entity_poly.type
_entity_poly.pdbx_seq_one_letter_code
_entity_poly.pdbx_strand_id
1 'polypeptide(L)'
;MRVFNRGRFSMGVLFIVLGAVFPFTYYPMDTPFAAWVAAGVLVALGIGEVILSRSHRFSRWEEINKTDERNQLVRYRTYGAVLRWTRWGCLVLILLAGYSTALTGNDFLLNSVPGLIDALLLSWVIQFAAWLYYRAKT
;
A
#
# COMPACT_ATOMS: atom_id res chain seq x y z
N MET A 1 1.31 22.72 -17.67
CA MET A 1 2.28 22.23 -16.65
C MET A 1 2.80 20.86 -17.09
N ARG A 2 4.11 20.61 -17.06
CA ARG A 2 4.70 19.33 -17.54
C ARG A 2 4.68 18.29 -16.40
N VAL A 3 4.17 17.09 -16.67
CA VAL A 3 4.22 15.93 -15.77
C VAL A 3 5.50 15.15 -16.09
N PHE A 4 6.39 14.97 -15.12
CA PHE A 4 7.66 14.28 -15.33
C PHE A 4 7.55 12.77 -15.07
N ASN A 5 6.76 12.37 -14.07
CA ASN A 5 6.49 10.97 -13.77
C ASN A 5 4.99 10.64 -13.90
N ARG A 6 4.60 10.14 -15.09
CA ARG A 6 3.19 9.83 -15.41
C ARG A 6 2.60 8.72 -14.54
N GLY A 7 3.41 7.76 -14.08
CA GLY A 7 2.95 6.66 -13.25
C GLY A 7 2.58 7.08 -11.82
N ARG A 8 3.35 8.00 -11.23
CA ARG A 8 3.01 8.57 -9.92
C ARG A 8 1.84 9.53 -9.99
N PHE A 9 1.74 10.27 -11.10
CA PHE A 9 0.59 11.12 -11.35
C PHE A 9 -0.71 10.31 -11.42
N SER A 10 -0.72 9.18 -12.16
CA SER A 10 -1.91 8.32 -12.24
C SER A 10 -2.25 7.67 -10.90
N MET A 11 -1.26 7.21 -10.12
CA MET A 11 -1.50 6.73 -8.74
C MET A 11 -2.07 7.80 -7.83
N GLY A 12 -1.54 9.03 -7.88
CA GLY A 12 -2.03 10.13 -7.06
C GLY A 12 -3.48 10.50 -7.38
N VAL A 13 -3.83 10.56 -8.67
CA VAL A 13 -5.22 10.76 -9.11
C VAL A 13 -6.11 9.60 -8.65
N LEU A 14 -5.66 8.36 -8.78
CA LEU A 14 -6.40 7.18 -8.34
C LEU A 14 -6.70 7.25 -6.83
N PHE A 15 -5.72 7.61 -6.00
CA PHE A 15 -5.94 7.75 -4.55
C PHE A 15 -6.92 8.87 -4.19
N ILE A 16 -6.90 9.99 -4.91
CA ILE A 16 -7.88 11.07 -4.71
C ILE A 16 -9.28 10.58 -5.05
N VAL A 17 -9.45 9.87 -6.18
CA VAL A 17 -10.74 9.32 -6.60
C VAL A 17 -11.23 8.27 -5.59
N LEU A 18 -10.37 7.33 -5.17
CA LEU A 18 -10.71 6.35 -4.15
C LEU A 18 -11.10 7.01 -2.83
N GLY A 19 -10.33 7.99 -2.36
CA GLY A 19 -10.64 8.72 -1.13
C GLY A 19 -11.97 9.45 -1.19
N ALA A 20 -12.34 10.00 -2.35
CA ALA A 20 -13.63 10.64 -2.56
C ALA A 20 -14.80 9.64 -2.60
N VAL A 21 -14.60 8.46 -3.19
CA VAL A 21 -15.64 7.43 -3.33
C VAL A 21 -15.84 6.62 -2.04
N PHE A 22 -14.78 6.45 -1.23
CA PHE A 22 -14.77 5.58 -0.06
C PHE A 22 -15.90 5.85 0.97
N PRO A 23 -16.26 7.09 1.32
CA PRO A 23 -17.38 7.34 2.24
C PRO A 23 -18.74 6.89 1.66
N PHE A 24 -18.90 6.94 0.33
CA PHE A 24 -20.17 6.59 -0.31
C PHE A 24 -20.45 5.09 -0.33
N THR A 25 -19.45 4.24 -0.06
CA THR A 25 -19.66 2.79 0.00
C THR A 25 -20.50 2.35 1.21
N TYR A 26 -20.68 3.22 2.21
CA TYR A 26 -21.49 2.92 3.38
C TYR A 26 -22.98 3.21 3.18
N TYR A 27 -23.39 3.85 2.09
CA TYR A 27 -24.80 4.16 1.85
C TYR A 27 -25.65 2.88 1.74
N PRO A 28 -26.81 2.76 2.42
CA PRO A 28 -27.54 3.80 3.17
C PRO A 28 -27.23 3.85 4.69
N MET A 29 -26.24 3.09 5.18
CA MET A 29 -25.82 3.10 6.59
C MET A 29 -25.06 4.40 6.93
N ASP A 30 -25.05 4.74 8.22
CA ASP A 30 -24.26 5.86 8.73
C ASP A 30 -22.76 5.63 8.47
N THR A 31 -22.11 6.64 7.91
CA THR A 31 -20.66 6.60 7.67
C THR A 31 -19.91 6.72 9.00
N PRO A 32 -19.14 5.71 9.41
CA PRO A 32 -18.39 5.81 10.66
C PRO A 32 -17.30 6.89 10.53
N PHE A 33 -16.97 7.57 11.63
CA PHE A 33 -15.91 8.59 11.64
C PHE A 33 -14.57 8.05 11.10
N ALA A 34 -14.26 6.77 11.38
CA ALA A 34 -13.09 6.09 10.84
C ALA A 34 -13.04 6.07 9.30
N ALA A 35 -14.20 5.98 8.62
CA ALA A 35 -14.25 6.03 7.16
C ALA A 35 -13.90 7.41 6.62
N TRP A 36 -14.33 8.48 7.29
CA TRP A 36 -13.95 9.85 6.96
C TRP A 36 -12.45 10.11 7.17
N VAL A 37 -11.88 9.59 8.25
CA VAL A 37 -10.42 9.66 8.51
C VAL A 37 -9.65 8.92 7.42
N ALA A 38 -10.07 7.70 7.07
CA ALA A 38 -9.43 6.92 6.00
C ALA A 38 -9.52 7.62 4.64
N ALA A 39 -10.67 8.21 4.30
CA ALA A 39 -10.86 9.02 3.10
C ALA A 39 -9.92 10.23 3.07
N GLY A 40 -9.81 10.96 4.19
CA GLY A 40 -8.88 12.08 4.32
C GLY A 40 -7.42 11.69 4.11
N VAL A 41 -6.99 10.57 4.68
CA VAL A 41 -5.63 10.02 4.50
C VAL A 41 -5.38 9.67 3.03
N LEU A 42 -6.32 8.99 2.36
CA LEU A 42 -6.20 8.64 0.95
C LEU A 42 -6.06 9.87 0.05
N VAL A 43 -6.87 10.91 0.29
CA VAL A 43 -6.77 12.17 -0.47
C VAL A 43 -5.44 12.88 -0.21
N ALA A 44 -5.00 12.94 1.04
CA ALA A 44 -3.71 13.56 1.40
C ALA A 44 -2.53 12.84 0.72
N LEU A 45 -2.52 11.50 0.73
CA LEU A 45 -1.52 10.69 0.01
C LEU A 45 -1.57 10.94 -1.50
N GLY A 46 -2.77 11.01 -2.08
CA GLY A 46 -2.95 11.29 -3.50
C GLY A 46 -2.44 12.67 -3.91
N ILE A 47 -2.72 13.71 -3.12
CA ILE A 47 -2.18 15.06 -3.32
C ILE A 47 -0.65 15.04 -3.25
N GLY A 48 -0.08 14.36 -2.25
CA GLY A 48 1.37 14.20 -2.11
C GLY A 48 2.02 13.59 -3.35
N GLU A 49 1.46 12.50 -3.87
CA GLU A 49 1.94 11.84 -5.09
C GLU A 49 1.80 12.75 -6.33
N VAL A 50 0.70 13.51 -6.46
CA VAL A 50 0.54 14.48 -7.55
C VAL A 50 1.58 15.59 -7.48
N ILE A 51 1.90 16.12 -6.29
CA ILE A 51 2.94 17.14 -6.11
C ILE A 51 4.32 16.57 -6.47
N LEU A 52 4.65 15.37 -5.97
CA LEU A 52 5.93 14.72 -6.23
C LEU A 52 6.11 14.37 -7.71
N SER A 53 5.05 13.96 -8.40
CA SER A 53 5.07 13.65 -9.85
C SER A 53 5.45 14.84 -10.74
N ARG A 54 5.27 16.06 -10.23
CA ARG A 54 5.61 17.32 -10.91
C ARG A 54 7.02 17.81 -10.61
N SER A 55 7.71 17.24 -9.63
CA SER A 55 9.07 17.63 -9.29
C SER A 55 10.09 16.97 -10.22
N HIS A 56 10.71 17.78 -11.09
CA HIS A 56 11.77 17.30 -12.00
C HIS A 56 12.96 16.70 -11.23
N ARG A 57 13.38 17.35 -10.14
CA ARG A 57 14.48 16.87 -9.28
C ARG A 57 14.18 15.50 -8.70
N PHE A 58 12.95 15.29 -8.25
CA PHE A 58 12.52 14.04 -7.65
C PHE A 58 12.36 12.93 -8.70
N SER A 59 11.79 13.25 -9.87
CA SER A 59 11.66 12.31 -10.99
C SER A 59 13.02 11.80 -11.46
N ARG A 60 14.01 12.69 -11.61
CA ARG A 60 15.37 12.31 -12.02
C ARG A 60 16.09 11.50 -10.93
N TRP A 61 15.93 11.87 -9.66
CA TRP A 61 16.48 11.11 -8.54
C TRP A 61 15.89 9.69 -8.49
N GLU A 62 14.59 9.55 -8.70
CA GLU A 62 13.90 8.25 -8.70
C GLU A 62 14.35 7.37 -9.87
N GLU A 63 14.57 7.96 -11.05
CA GLU A 63 15.09 7.26 -12.22
C GLU A 63 16.51 6.74 -11.97
N ILE A 64 17.42 7.59 -11.47
CA ILE A 64 18.78 7.20 -11.09
C ILE A 64 18.74 6.08 -10.02
N ASN A 65 17.89 6.21 -9.01
CA ASN A 65 17.79 5.24 -7.93
C ASN A 65 17.25 3.88 -8.40
N LYS A 66 16.48 3.85 -9.50
CA LYS A 66 15.99 2.61 -10.13
C LYS A 66 17.04 1.94 -11.03
N THR A 67 17.88 2.73 -11.70
CA THR A 67 18.90 2.22 -12.62
C THR A 67 20.23 1.91 -11.94
N ASP A 68 20.47 2.43 -10.74
CA ASP A 68 21.65 2.13 -9.94
C ASP A 68 21.73 0.64 -9.59
N GLU A 69 22.77 -0.02 -10.09
CA GLU A 69 23.03 -1.46 -9.92
C GLU A 69 23.11 -1.86 -8.44
N ARG A 70 23.70 -1.02 -7.58
CA ARG A 70 23.78 -1.29 -6.14
C ARG A 70 22.39 -1.35 -5.54
N ASN A 71 21.52 -0.40 -5.90
CA ASN A 71 20.15 -0.39 -5.42
C ASN A 71 19.35 -1.57 -5.97
N GLN A 72 19.56 -1.96 -7.23
CA GLN A 72 18.93 -3.15 -7.81
C GLN A 72 19.34 -4.42 -7.05
N LEU A 73 20.62 -4.59 -6.74
CA LEU A 73 21.14 -5.73 -5.98
C LEU A 73 20.55 -5.80 -4.56
N VAL A 74 20.50 -4.67 -3.85
CA VAL A 74 19.84 -4.59 -2.54
C VAL A 74 18.36 -4.95 -2.68
N ARG A 75 17.68 -4.47 -3.73
CA ARG A 75 16.27 -4.77 -3.96
C ARG A 75 16.02 -6.26 -4.22
N TYR A 76 16.86 -6.92 -5.02
CA TYR A 76 16.76 -8.37 -5.26
C TYR A 76 16.99 -9.18 -3.99
N ARG A 77 17.93 -8.79 -3.12
CA ARG A 77 18.22 -9.49 -1.86
C ARG A 77 17.17 -9.25 -0.77
N THR A 78 16.44 -8.15 -0.84
CA THR A 78 15.46 -7.74 0.18
C THR A 78 14.04 -8.15 -0.18
N TYR A 79 13.67 -8.15 -1.47
CA TYR A 79 12.38 -8.61 -1.95
C TYR A 79 12.35 -10.12 -2.17
N GLY A 80 12.44 -10.87 -1.06
CA GLY A 80 12.24 -12.32 -1.08
C GLY A 80 10.86 -12.68 -1.64
N ALA A 81 10.81 -13.62 -2.58
CA ALA A 81 9.55 -14.10 -3.17
C ALA A 81 8.59 -14.62 -2.08
N VAL A 82 9.12 -15.28 -1.04
CA VAL A 82 8.34 -15.83 0.08
C VAL A 82 7.55 -14.75 0.82
N LEU A 83 8.17 -13.61 1.17
CA LEU A 83 7.48 -12.51 1.84
C LEU A 83 6.40 -11.87 0.96
N ARG A 84 6.60 -11.90 -0.36
CA ARG A 84 5.60 -11.42 -1.31
C ARG A 84 4.41 -12.36 -1.38
N TRP A 85 4.66 -13.66 -1.44
CA TRP A 85 3.62 -14.70 -1.43
C TRP A 85 2.83 -14.71 -0.12
N THR A 86 3.48 -14.59 1.04
CA THR A 86 2.76 -14.51 2.32
C THR A 86 1.87 -13.28 2.40
N ARG A 87 2.30 -12.12 1.86
CA ARG A 87 1.45 -10.93 1.79
C ARG A 87 0.23 -11.12 0.91
N TRP A 88 0.42 -11.66 -0.29
CA TRP A 88 -0.69 -11.98 -1.18
C TRP A 88 -1.64 -12.99 -0.54
N GLY A 89 -1.12 -14.03 0.09
CA GLY A 89 -1.92 -15.02 0.82
C GLY A 89 -2.74 -14.40 1.95
N CYS A 90 -2.12 -13.58 2.81
CA CYS A 90 -2.83 -12.92 3.90
C CYS A 90 -3.90 -11.94 3.38
N LEU A 91 -3.60 -11.16 2.33
CA LEU A 91 -4.58 -10.24 1.73
C LEU A 91 -5.79 -11.00 1.16
N VAL A 92 -5.56 -12.10 0.45
CA VAL A 92 -6.64 -12.94 -0.10
C VAL A 92 -7.48 -13.53 1.04
N LEU A 93 -6.86 -14.03 2.10
CA LEU A 93 -7.58 -14.58 3.25
C LEU A 93 -8.40 -13.53 3.99
N ILE A 94 -7.88 -12.30 4.15
CA ILE A 94 -8.62 -11.19 4.76
C ILE A 94 -9.86 -10.84 3.92
N LEU A 95 -9.70 -10.76 2.59
CA LEU A 95 -10.83 -10.48 1.69
C LEU A 95 -11.88 -11.60 1.73
N LEU A 96 -11.45 -12.86 1.74
CA LEU A 96 -12.34 -14.02 1.86
C LEU A 96 -13.07 -14.03 3.21
N ALA A 97 -12.38 -13.69 4.30
CA ALA A 97 -13.00 -13.57 5.62
C ALA A 97 -14.07 -12.47 5.64
N GLY A 98 -13.78 -11.28 5.10
CA GLY A 98 -14.77 -10.20 4.98
C GLY A 98 -15.97 -10.58 4.10
N TYR A 99 -15.70 -11.20 2.94
CA TYR A 99 -16.74 -11.61 2.00
C TYR A 99 -17.66 -12.71 2.56
N SER A 100 -17.07 -13.74 3.18
CA SER A 100 -17.85 -14.82 3.81
C SER A 100 -18.71 -14.31 4.97
N THR A 101 -18.20 -13.36 5.75
CA THR A 101 -18.99 -12.76 6.84
C THR A 101 -20.16 -11.95 6.30
N ALA A 102 -19.96 -11.19 5.21
CA ALA A 102 -21.03 -10.45 4.54
C ALA A 102 -22.14 -11.35 3.96
N LEU A 103 -21.79 -12.55 3.48
CA LEU A 103 -22.76 -13.51 2.93
C LEU A 103 -23.50 -14.32 4.00
N THR A 104 -22.77 -14.76 5.03
CA THR A 104 -23.25 -15.79 5.97
C THR A 104 -23.64 -15.21 7.33
N GLY A 105 -23.24 -13.97 7.63
CA GLY A 105 -23.44 -13.33 8.95
C GLY A 105 -22.65 -13.98 10.09
N ASN A 106 -21.69 -14.86 9.77
CA ASN A 106 -20.91 -15.60 10.75
C ASN A 106 -19.52 -14.99 10.91
N ASP A 107 -19.24 -14.46 12.10
CA ASP A 107 -17.99 -13.75 12.41
C ASP A 107 -16.79 -14.68 12.69
N PHE A 108 -16.96 -16.01 12.62
CA PHE A 108 -15.90 -16.96 12.94
C PHE A 108 -14.59 -16.70 12.16
N LEU A 109 -14.68 -16.46 10.85
CA LEU A 109 -13.52 -16.16 10.02
C LEU A 109 -13.00 -14.73 10.25
N LEU A 110 -13.88 -13.79 10.57
CA LEU A 110 -13.53 -12.41 10.84
C LEU A 110 -12.66 -12.28 12.11
N ASN A 111 -12.88 -13.16 13.10
CA ASN A 111 -12.04 -13.26 14.30
C ASN A 111 -10.58 -13.66 14.03
N SER A 112 -10.29 -14.27 12.88
CA SER A 112 -8.92 -14.62 12.47
C SER A 112 -8.17 -13.48 11.78
N VAL A 113 -8.88 -12.43 11.36
CA VAL A 113 -8.33 -11.28 10.62
C VAL A 113 -7.24 -10.53 11.39
N PRO A 114 -7.35 -10.28 12.72
CA PRO A 114 -6.28 -9.61 13.48
C PRO A 114 -4.94 -10.33 13.35
N GLY A 115 -4.91 -11.66 13.49
CA GLY A 115 -3.68 -12.45 13.35
C GLY A 115 -3.10 -12.42 11.93
N LEU A 116 -3.95 -12.33 10.90
CA LEU A 116 -3.52 -12.14 9.51
C LEU A 116 -2.93 -10.74 9.28
N ILE A 117 -3.48 -9.71 9.93
CA ILE A 117 -2.93 -8.35 9.91
C ILE A 117 -1.56 -8.33 10.62
N ASP A 118 -1.42 -9.00 11.76
CA ASP A 118 -0.14 -9.09 12.47
C ASP A 118 0.93 -9.79 11.61
N ALA A 119 0.57 -10.89 10.94
CA ALA A 119 1.47 -11.58 10.01
C ALA A 119 1.88 -10.69 8.82
N LEU A 120 0.95 -9.87 8.30
CA LEU A 120 1.25 -8.88 7.28
C LEU A 120 2.25 -7.84 7.80
N LEU A 121 2.00 -7.25 8.96
CA LEU A 121 2.88 -6.25 9.58
C LEU A 121 4.28 -6.82 9.83
N LEU A 122 4.37 -8.01 10.41
CA LEU A 122 5.64 -8.70 10.63
C LEU A 122 6.42 -8.89 9.32
N SER A 123 5.73 -9.28 8.23
CA SER A 123 6.35 -9.43 6.92
C SER A 123 6.96 -8.13 6.38
N TRP A 124 6.36 -6.97 6.68
CA TRP A 124 6.88 -5.65 6.31
C TRP A 124 8.08 -5.26 7.17
N VAL A 125 8.01 -5.50 8.48
CA VAL A 125 9.11 -5.25 9.42
C VAL A 125 10.35 -6.07 9.05
N ILE A 126 10.19 -7.37 8.77
CA ILE A 126 11.29 -8.25 8.36
C ILE A 126 11.92 -7.75 7.06
N GLN A 127 11.10 -7.35 6.08
CA GLN A 127 11.63 -6.82 4.82
C GLN A 127 12.38 -5.50 5.03
N PHE A 128 11.88 -4.62 5.89
CA PHE A 128 12.55 -3.36 6.21
C PHE A 128 13.89 -3.60 6.92
N ALA A 129 13.93 -4.52 7.89
CA ALA A 129 15.15 -4.93 8.56
C ALA A 129 16.18 -5.53 7.58
N ALA A 130 15.74 -6.41 6.68
CA ALA A 130 16.59 -6.95 5.62
C ALA A 130 17.15 -5.83 4.72
N TRP A 131 16.32 -4.84 4.39
CA TRP A 131 16.75 -3.69 3.59
C TRP A 131 17.80 -2.84 4.27
N LEU A 132 17.62 -2.54 5.56
CA LEU A 132 18.64 -1.84 6.35
C LEU A 132 19.95 -2.62 6.42
N TYR A 133 19.88 -3.94 6.65
CA TYR A 133 21.06 -4.80 6.72
C TYR A 133 21.86 -4.82 5.41
N TYR A 134 21.19 -5.05 4.28
CA TYR A 134 21.89 -5.09 2.99
C TYR A 134 22.41 -3.71 2.58
N ARG A 135 21.69 -2.64 2.89
CA ARG A 135 22.14 -1.27 2.61
C ARG A 135 23.36 -0.86 3.45
N ALA A 136 23.47 -1.35 4.69
CA ALA A 136 24.64 -1.10 5.54
C ALA A 136 25.88 -1.88 5.07
N LYS A 137 25.68 -3.02 4.41
CA LYS A 137 26.75 -3.94 3.99
C LYS A 137 27.31 -3.65 2.59
N THR A 138 26.50 -3.09 1.69
CA THR A 138 26.90 -2.62 0.35
C THR A 138 27.18 -1.13 0.37
#